data_AF-A0AAD7N333-F1
#
_entry.id   AF-A0AAD7N333-F1
#
_cell.length_a   1.000
_cell.length_b   1.000
_cell.length_c   1.000
_cell.angle_alpha   90.00
_cell.angle_beta   90.00
_cell.angle_gamma   90.00
#
_symmetry.space_group_name_H-M   'P 1'
#
loop_
_entity.id
_entity.type
_entity.pdbx_description
1 polymer ?
#
loop_
_entity_poly.entity_id
_entity_poly.type
_entity_poly.pdbx_seq_one_letter_code
_entity_poly.pdbx_strand_id
1 'polypeptide(L)'
;IQSCILVYIASNRQIVPRWFQLESTNAMAHSFNCVVDAGVGSGKTLCQIVPDFLYPDKTSITIFLLKHLQILQVSLILGDVHCIGLIN
;
A
#
# COMPACT_ATOMS: atom_id res chain seq x y z
N ILE A 1 6.02 11.67 -5.19
CA ILE A 1 7.41 11.23 -5.50
C ILE A 1 7.90 10.19 -4.48
N GLN A 2 7.83 10.48 -3.18
CA GLN A 2 8.24 9.53 -2.12
C GLN A 2 7.53 8.17 -2.22
N SER A 3 6.21 8.16 -2.44
CA SER A 3 5.42 6.94 -2.67
C SER A 3 5.89 6.11 -3.87
N CYS A 4 6.29 6.75 -4.97
CA CYS A 4 6.85 6.06 -6.14
C CYS A 4 8.17 5.36 -5.81
N ILE A 5 9.07 6.09 -5.15
CA ILE A 5 10.40 5.60 -4.80
C ILE A 5 10.29 4.45 -3.81
N LEU A 6 9.42 4.57 -2.81
CA LEU A 6 9.17 3.54 -1.82
C LEU A 6 8.74 2.22 -2.47
N VAL A 7 7.72 2.24 -3.33
CA VAL A 7 7.26 1.03 -4.01
C VAL A 7 8.33 0.47 -4.94
N TYR A 8 9.04 1.35 -5.66
CA TYR A 8 10.11 0.92 -6.55
C TYR A 8 11.24 0.21 -5.81
N ILE A 9 11.65 0.73 -4.65
CA ILE A 9 12.70 0.12 -3.82
C ILE A 9 12.18 -1.18 -3.17
N ALA A 10 10.99 -1.15 -2.55
CA ALA A 10 10.38 -2.30 -1.87
C ALA A 10 10.15 -3.48 -2.83
N SER A 11 9.83 -3.19 -4.09
CA SER A 11 9.67 -4.21 -5.13
C SER A 11 10.97 -4.65 -5.80
N ASN A 12 12.13 -4.32 -5.22
CA ASN A 12 13.44 -4.59 -5.81
C ASN A 12 13.54 -4.09 -7.27
N ARG A 13 13.06 -2.87 -7.51
CA ARG A 13 13.09 -2.15 -8.79
C ARG A 13 12.19 -2.75 -9.89
N GLN A 14 11.23 -3.58 -9.53
CA GLN A 14 10.36 -4.28 -10.49
C GLN A 14 9.01 -3.59 -10.72
N ILE A 15 8.51 -2.83 -9.74
CA ILE A 15 7.16 -2.28 -9.78
C ILE A 15 7.22 -0.74 -9.78
N VAL A 16 6.54 -0.15 -10.76
CA VAL A 16 6.22 1.29 -10.77
C VAL A 16 4.73 1.44 -10.45
N PRO A 17 4.35 2.22 -9.44
CA PRO A 17 2.94 2.45 -9.10
C PRO A 17 2.15 3.04 -10.27
N ARG A 18 0.90 2.58 -10.40
CA ARG A 18 -0.07 3.14 -11.34
C ARG A 18 -0.60 4.47 -10.81
N TRP A 19 -1.08 5.30 -11.73
CA TRP A 19 -1.56 6.65 -11.43
C TRP A 19 -2.55 6.71 -10.25
N PHE A 20 -3.61 5.88 -10.29
CA PHE A 20 -4.63 5.87 -9.24
C PHE A 20 -4.10 5.45 -7.85
N GLN A 21 -3.02 4.66 -7.79
CA GLN A 21 -2.38 4.27 -6.53
C GLN A 21 -1.65 5.47 -5.91
N LEU A 22 -1.02 6.29 -6.75
CA LEU A 22 -0.38 7.53 -6.31
C LEU A 22 -1.40 8.59 -5.90
N GLU A 23 -2.49 8.71 -6.66
CA GLU A 23 -3.57 9.66 -6.39
C GLU A 23 -4.29 9.36 -5.07
N SER A 24 -4.63 8.08 -4.83
CA SER A 24 -5.21 7.65 -3.55
C SER A 24 -4.24 7.85 -2.38
N THR A 25 -2.95 7.53 -2.55
CA THR A 25 -1.93 7.78 -1.53
C THR A 25 -1.82 9.27 -1.21
N ASN A 26 -1.86 10.13 -2.23
CA ASN A 26 -1.80 11.57 -2.05
C ASN A 26 -3.07 12.12 -1.36
N ALA A 27 -4.25 11.59 -1.68
CA ALA A 27 -5.48 11.94 -0.99
C ALA A 27 -5.39 11.62 0.51
N MET A 28 -4.92 10.41 0.86
CA MET A 28 -4.72 10.00 2.26
C MET A 28 -3.65 10.81 2.99
N ALA A 29 -2.57 11.19 2.31
CA ALA A 29 -1.54 12.07 2.87
C ALA A 29 -2.13 13.39 3.38
N HIS A 30 -3.06 13.96 2.62
CA HIS A 30 -3.74 15.22 2.92
C HIS A 30 -5.05 15.03 3.70
N SER A 31 -5.27 13.83 4.28
CA SER A 31 -6.46 13.51 5.08
C SER A 31 -7.78 13.66 4.33
N PHE A 32 -7.78 13.46 3.00
CA PHE A 32 -8.99 13.43 2.19
C PHE A 32 -9.56 12.01 2.08
N ASN A 33 -10.88 11.92 2.02
CA ASN A 33 -11.59 10.68 1.71
C ASN A 33 -11.39 10.32 0.22
N CYS A 34 -11.10 9.06 -0.07
CA CYS A 34 -10.88 8.58 -1.43
C CYS A 34 -11.62 7.24 -1.63
N VAL A 35 -12.29 7.09 -2.77
CA VAL A 35 -12.88 5.83 -3.22
C VAL A 35 -12.11 5.35 -4.44
N VAL A 36 -11.49 4.17 -4.33
CA VAL A 36 -10.78 3.54 -5.46
C VAL A 36 -11.67 2.48 -6.06
N ASP A 37 -12.32 2.81 -7.17
CA ASP A 37 -13.05 1.85 -7.99
C ASP A 37 -12.14 1.32 -9.11
N ALA A 38 -11.74 0.05 -9.00
CA ALA A 38 -10.93 -0.62 -10.00
C ALA A 38 -11.21 -2.12 -9.98
N GLY A 39 -11.01 -2.79 -11.11
CA GLY A 39 -11.20 -4.24 -11.24
C GLY A 39 -10.30 -5.08 -10.31
N VAL A 40 -10.60 -6.36 -10.16
CA VAL A 40 -9.74 -7.33 -9.44
C VAL A 40 -8.38 -7.43 -10.14
N GLY A 41 -7.29 -7.63 -9.37
CA GLY A 41 -5.93 -7.72 -9.92
C GLY A 41 -5.32 -6.38 -10.36
N SER A 42 -6.04 -5.26 -10.23
CA SER A 42 -5.50 -3.93 -10.55
C SER A 42 -4.45 -3.43 -9.56
N GLY A 43 -4.28 -4.08 -8.40
CA GLY A 43 -3.34 -3.67 -7.37
C GLY A 43 -3.89 -2.65 -6.37
N LYS A 44 -5.20 -2.65 -6.10
CA LYS A 44 -5.83 -1.76 -5.09
C LYS A 44 -5.23 -1.90 -3.70
N THR A 45 -4.68 -3.06 -3.35
CA THR A 45 -4.01 -3.29 -2.06
C THR A 45 -2.84 -2.32 -1.85
N LEU A 46 -2.10 -1.97 -2.91
CA LEU A 46 -1.03 -0.97 -2.82
C LEU A 46 -1.56 0.41 -2.42
N CYS A 47 -2.80 0.75 -2.76
CA CYS A 47 -3.40 2.00 -2.30
C CYS A 47 -3.53 2.05 -0.77
N GLN A 48 -3.68 0.92 -0.09
CA GLN A 48 -3.78 0.84 1.37
C GLN A 48 -2.39 0.76 2.02
N ILE A 49 -1.52 -0.06 1.45
CA ILE A 49 -0.20 -0.35 2.03
C ILE A 49 0.75 0.85 1.95
N VAL A 50 0.79 1.54 0.81
CA VAL A 50 1.76 2.62 0.58
C VAL A 50 1.61 3.79 1.55
N PRO A 51 0.39 4.30 1.83
CA PRO A 51 0.18 5.31 2.87
C PRO A 51 0.68 4.89 4.26
N ASP A 52 0.42 3.64 4.66
CA ASP A 52 0.77 3.12 5.98
C ASP A 52 2.30 3.09 6.17
N PHE A 53 3.05 2.72 5.13
CA PHE A 53 4.51 2.78 5.17
C PHE A 53 5.06 4.22 5.08
N LEU A 54 4.38 5.11 4.35
CA LEU A 54 4.84 6.50 4.18
C LEU A 54 4.58 7.35 5.42
N TYR A 55 3.58 6.99 6.24
CA TYR A 55 3.17 7.72 7.44
C TYR A 55 3.11 6.78 8.66
N PRO A 56 4.26 6.30 9.17
CA PRO A 56 4.29 5.35 10.28
C PRO A 56 3.69 5.90 11.59
N ASP A 57 3.62 7.22 11.73
CA ASP A 57 3.00 7.88 12.89
C ASP A 57 1.46 7.84 12.87
N LYS A 58 0.86 7.36 11.77
CA LYS A 58 -0.60 7.25 11.62
C LYS A 58 -1.03 5.79 11.73
N THR A 59 -2.04 5.54 12.55
CA THR A 59 -2.66 4.21 12.65
C THR A 59 -3.73 4.05 11.59
N SER A 60 -3.63 2.98 10.78
CA SER A 60 -4.67 2.59 9.83
C SER A 60 -5.51 1.43 10.38
N ILE A 61 -6.79 1.42 10.04
CA ILE A 61 -7.70 0.30 10.33
C ILE A 61 -8.25 -0.18 9.00
N THR A 62 -7.90 -1.40 8.60
CA THR A 62 -8.42 -2.01 7.39
C THR A 62 -9.43 -3.10 7.73
N ILE A 63 -10.65 -2.97 7.22
CA ILE A 63 -11.75 -3.91 7.46
C ILE A 63 -11.94 -4.78 6.22
N PHE A 64 -11.88 -6.11 6.42
CA PHE A 64 -12.17 -7.09 5.37
C PHE A 64 -13.44 -7.85 5.68
N LEU A 65 -14.27 -8.08 4.66
CA LEU A 65 -15.46 -8.91 4.79
C LEU A 65 -15.14 -10.42 4.80
N LEU A 66 -13.99 -10.82 4.25
CA LEU A 66 -13.60 -12.23 4.12
C LEU A 66 -12.30 -12.51 4.88
N LYS A 67 -12.36 -13.46 5.82
CA LYS A 67 -11.20 -13.90 6.60
C LYS A 67 -10.04 -14.39 5.74
N HIS A 68 -10.33 -15.08 4.63
CA HIS A 68 -9.30 -15.55 3.70
C HIS A 68 -8.51 -14.39 3.07
N LEU A 69 -9.19 -13.31 2.69
CA LEU A 69 -8.53 -12.12 2.17
C LEU A 69 -7.68 -11.43 3.24
N GLN A 70 -8.16 -11.38 4.48
CA GLN A 70 -7.39 -10.84 5.60
C GLN A 70 -6.08 -11.59 5.80
N ILE A 71 -6.11 -12.93 5.80
CA ILE A 71 -4.89 -13.76 5.96
C ILE A 71 -3.90 -13.50 4.82
N LEU A 72 -4.38 -13.44 3.58
CA LEU A 72 -3.53 -13.17 2.42
C LEU A 72 -2.87 -11.80 2.50
N GLN A 73 -3.60 -10.77 2.90
CA GLN A 73 -3.05 -9.41 3.01
C GLN A 73 -2.07 -9.27 4.18
N VAL A 74 -2.37 -9.87 5.34
CA VAL A 74 -1.43 -9.90 6.48
C VAL A 74 -0.13 -10.62 6.10
N SER A 75 -0.22 -11.73 5.37
CA SER A 75 0.94 -12.47 4.87
C SER A 75 1.80 -11.62 3.92
N LEU A 76 1.16 -10.88 3.01
CA LEU A 76 1.82 -9.92 2.12
C LEU A 76 2.53 -8.81 2.92
N ILE A 77 1.83 -8.18 3.86
CA ILE A 77 2.39 -7.10 4.67
C ILE A 77 3.55 -7.60 5.54
N LEU A 78 3.44 -8.75 6.23
CA LEU A 78 4.55 -9.29 7.01
C LEU A 78 5.75 -9.70 6.15
N GLY A 79 5.51 -10.26 4.95
CA GLY A 79 6.57 -10.58 4.00
C GLY A 79 7.29 -9.32 3.50
N ASP A 80 6.55 -8.27 3.18
CA ASP A 80 7.08 -7.00 2.69
C ASP A 80 7.77 -6.18 3.80
N VAL A 81 7.26 -6.20 5.05
CA VAL A 81 7.94 -5.59 6.21
C VAL A 81 9.31 -6.23 6.44
N HIS A 82 9.46 -7.53 6.22
CA HIS A 82 10.75 -8.21 6.36
C HIS A 82 11.73 -7.81 5.23
N CYS A 83 11.23 -7.62 4.00
CA CYS A 83 12.01 -7.13 2.86
C CYS A 83 12.40 -5.65 3.00
N ILE A 84 11.54 -4.80 3.58
CA ILE A 84 11.79 -3.36 3.78
C ILE A 84 12.63 -3.11 5.04
N GLY A 85 12.47 -3.93 6.09
CA GLY A 85 13.31 -3.91 7.29
C GLY A 85 14.77 -4.32 7.05
N LEU A 86 15.06 -4.95 5.91
CA LEU A 86 16.43 -5.21 5.43
C LEU A 86 17.05 -4.02 4.68
N ILE A 87 16.28 -2.96 4.41
CA ILE A 87 16.72 -1.74 3.71
C ILE A 87 17.06 -0.61 4.72
N ASN A 88 16.89 -0.87 6.03
CA ASN A 88 17.22 0.05 7.11
C ASN A 88 18.41 -0.46 7.93
#